data_AF-A0A812X2M3-F1
#
_entry.id   AF-A0A812X2M3-F1
#
_cell.length_a   1.000
_cell.length_b   1.000
_cell.length_c   1.000
_cell.angle_alpha   90.00
_cell.angle_beta   90.00
_cell.angle_gamma   90.00
#
_symmetry.space_group_name_H-M   'P 1'
#
loop_
_entity.id
_entity.type
_entity.pdbx_description
1 polymer ?
#
loop_
_entity_poly.entity_id
_entity_poly.type
_entity_poly.pdbx_seq_one_letter_code
_entity_poly.pdbx_strand_id
1 'polypeptide(L)'
;MPLELVFQNCCDQREPPGDEVTLHASFSARHETPGSQCTSAFTNIPEGDEALVHPSLQGEAACLTETDADKPEIPAKSSTSPDLTSFDALDAALMRGIPLRETLQWGAHLWLSDPRSLSAGKKAKLWDASKPTKKYDKFLSHTWETHGRWKQLSLLLRFGWPSMMIFWAAGAMIACVLVLLEVLPLFTVFQLPLPTLWPGVHGTSIPYGCWLMLLSSTGAILGLIVFPYLPHFASDICFLDFVCVHQTDDRKMQQGIRSIGAFLASASELRVLWSAPYLQRLWCVFELAAYRKLKPNGKIVISRVMTEVAVLLTFVWVQLVVVGFWLARSGPYGGEPWRLLLVVVCAGLPILASMSQAAVRKQDAEEELRSQLANFDVMNVKCSNEFDRQCIHDAITRWYGSMSAFNEYIQGPFCLEVLQLRRSQRGIEGHYFMFLLLPTSSYFLEGFLSIVMSGVPAEVAVSYFLAAVMCFNLIWIPSVVALGAYFTQHGVRVGRCRIKPPLLESLVIFLLCLILLAVGVAATVAGIANGIPVAILWNIVGLVFAAVTWMKCWRV
;
A
#
# COMPACT_ATOMS: atom_id res chain seq x y z
N MET A 1 10.91 6.10 25.79
CA MET A 1 10.00 7.25 25.58
C MET A 1 8.85 6.75 24.71
N PRO A 2 7.68 6.43 25.28
CA PRO A 2 6.59 5.86 24.49
C PRO A 2 5.71 6.95 23.88
N LEU A 3 5.37 6.71 22.63
CA LEU A 3 4.70 7.57 21.66
C LEU A 3 3.16 7.46 21.82
N GLU A 4 2.65 7.81 23.00
CA GLU A 4 1.22 7.83 23.33
C GLU A 4 0.90 9.11 24.12
N LEU A 5 0.71 10.26 23.45
CA LEU A 5 0.06 11.46 24.06
C LEU A 5 -0.14 12.68 23.12
N VAL A 6 -0.54 12.49 21.85
CA VAL A 6 -0.84 13.66 20.96
C VAL A 6 -2.21 13.59 20.26
N PHE A 7 -3.09 12.63 20.56
CA PHE A 7 -4.45 12.62 19.98
C PHE A 7 -5.53 12.47 21.04
N GLN A 8 -5.61 13.43 21.95
CA GLN A 8 -6.82 13.65 22.74
C GLN A 8 -6.82 15.09 23.27
N ASN A 9 -7.38 16.00 22.47
CA ASN A 9 -7.93 17.30 22.91
C ASN A 9 -8.41 18.07 21.68
N CYS A 10 -9.65 17.82 21.26
CA CYS A 10 -10.50 18.75 20.50
C CYS A 10 -11.89 18.14 20.37
N CYS A 11 -12.68 18.23 21.45
CA CYS A 11 -14.14 18.32 21.46
C CYS A 11 -14.56 18.37 22.93
N ASP A 12 -14.82 19.57 23.46
CA ASP A 12 -15.81 19.79 24.53
C ASP A 12 -15.94 21.29 24.87
N GLN A 13 -17.10 21.85 24.55
CA GLN A 13 -17.87 22.99 25.11
C GLN A 13 -19.10 23.13 24.19
N ARG A 14 -20.39 23.11 24.55
CA ARG A 14 -21.28 23.33 25.73
C ARG A 14 -22.64 22.64 25.36
N GLU A 15 -23.59 22.22 26.21
CA GLU A 15 -24.22 22.78 27.44
C GLU A 15 -25.07 21.67 28.18
N PRO A 16 -25.59 21.90 29.42
CA PRO A 16 -25.97 20.89 30.45
C PRO A 16 -27.51 20.79 30.70
N PRO A 17 -28.01 20.31 31.88
CA PRO A 17 -27.69 19.12 32.68
C PRO A 17 -28.92 18.17 32.80
N GLY A 18 -28.69 16.92 33.21
CA GLY A 18 -29.78 16.00 33.55
C GLY A 18 -29.30 14.73 34.25
N ASP A 19 -29.40 14.79 35.57
CA ASP A 19 -29.61 13.73 36.56
C ASP A 19 -28.66 12.52 36.71
N GLU A 20 -28.28 12.35 37.98
CA GLU A 20 -27.53 11.26 38.59
C GLU A 20 -28.16 9.88 38.36
N VAL A 21 -27.38 8.91 37.88
CA VAL A 21 -27.55 7.50 38.27
C VAL A 21 -26.19 6.82 38.44
N THR A 22 -25.92 6.45 39.70
CA THR A 22 -24.86 5.56 40.18
C THR A 22 -24.83 4.21 39.45
N LEU A 23 -23.66 3.79 38.96
CA LEU A 23 -23.41 2.42 38.48
C LEU A 23 -22.35 1.72 39.33
N HIS A 24 -22.79 0.70 40.06
CA HIS A 24 -21.96 -0.33 40.67
C HIS A 24 -21.42 -1.29 39.60
N ALA A 25 -20.11 -1.55 39.63
CA ALA A 25 -19.48 -2.60 38.84
C ALA A 25 -19.54 -3.95 39.58
N SER A 26 -20.10 -4.97 38.94
CA SER A 26 -19.90 -6.37 39.33
C SER A 26 -19.58 -7.21 38.09
N PHE A 27 -18.33 -7.66 38.02
CA PHE A 27 -17.86 -8.67 37.09
C PHE A 27 -18.42 -10.04 37.49
N SER A 28 -18.99 -10.78 36.53
CA SER A 28 -19.20 -12.23 36.69
C SER A 28 -18.91 -12.94 35.37
N ALA A 29 -17.94 -13.85 35.44
CA ALA A 29 -17.50 -14.70 34.34
C ALA A 29 -18.55 -15.79 34.05
N ARG A 30 -18.79 -16.08 32.77
CA ARG A 30 -19.48 -17.30 32.36
C ARG A 30 -18.62 -18.15 31.42
N HIS A 31 -18.49 -19.39 31.84
CA HIS A 31 -18.05 -20.56 31.10
C HIS A 31 -18.88 -20.77 29.83
N GLU A 32 -18.20 -21.08 28.73
CA GLU A 32 -18.79 -21.73 27.55
C GLU A 32 -18.42 -23.22 27.54
N THR A 33 -19.41 -24.06 27.26
CA THR A 33 -19.23 -25.44 26.76
C THR A 33 -20.09 -25.63 25.52
N PRO A 34 -19.66 -26.46 24.55
CA PRO A 34 -20.17 -26.45 23.19
C PRO A 34 -21.25 -27.51 22.95
N GLY A 35 -22.17 -27.26 22.02
CA GLY A 35 -23.17 -28.24 21.62
C GLY A 35 -23.92 -27.93 20.34
N SER A 36 -23.83 -28.89 19.42
CA SER A 36 -24.79 -29.30 18.39
C SER A 36 -25.00 -28.49 17.10
N GLN A 37 -24.72 -29.25 16.02
CA GLN A 37 -25.15 -29.17 14.64
C GLN A 37 -26.64 -28.83 14.47
N CYS A 38 -26.97 -28.10 13.39
CA CYS A 38 -28.32 -28.10 12.84
C CYS A 38 -28.28 -28.18 11.31
N THR A 39 -29.03 -29.16 10.81
CA THR A 39 -29.33 -29.50 9.42
C THR A 39 -30.33 -28.51 8.81
N SER A 40 -30.20 -28.24 7.51
CA SER A 40 -31.12 -27.43 6.73
C SER A 40 -32.10 -28.31 5.95
N ALA A 41 -33.40 -28.08 6.12
CA ALA A 41 -34.44 -28.54 5.19
C ALA A 41 -35.64 -27.59 5.15
N PHE A 42 -35.88 -27.04 3.95
CA PHE A 42 -37.14 -26.71 3.27
C PHE A 42 -38.43 -26.35 4.03
N THR A 43 -39.07 -25.24 3.63
CA THR A 43 -40.43 -25.06 3.03
C THR A 43 -40.90 -23.60 3.26
N ASN A 44 -41.10 -22.77 2.23
CA ASN A 44 -42.30 -22.54 1.37
C ASN A 44 -43.52 -21.83 2.02
N ILE A 45 -43.77 -20.58 1.55
CA ILE A 45 -45.06 -19.92 1.19
C ILE A 45 -45.97 -19.45 2.39
N PRO A 46 -46.87 -18.41 2.31
CA PRO A 46 -47.24 -17.45 1.25
C PRO A 46 -47.30 -15.94 1.63
N GLU A 47 -47.58 -15.14 0.58
CA GLU A 47 -48.29 -13.85 0.44
C GLU A 47 -49.26 -13.39 1.55
N GLY A 48 -49.44 -12.05 1.64
CA GLY A 48 -50.63 -11.43 2.25
C GLY A 48 -50.51 -9.95 2.62
N ASP A 49 -51.07 -9.11 1.74
CA ASP A 49 -51.91 -7.92 2.01
C ASP A 49 -51.40 -6.61 2.64
N GLU A 50 -51.51 -5.57 1.79
CA GLU A 50 -52.31 -4.35 1.91
C GLU A 50 -52.29 -3.42 3.16
N ALA A 51 -52.14 -2.14 2.80
CA ALA A 51 -52.79 -0.95 3.33
C ALA A 51 -52.33 -0.37 4.68
N LEU A 52 -51.86 0.88 4.64
CA LEU A 52 -52.58 1.99 5.28
C LEU A 52 -51.99 3.35 4.88
N VAL A 53 -52.82 4.08 4.13
CA VAL A 53 -52.76 5.52 3.91
C VAL A 53 -53.28 6.22 5.16
N HIS A 54 -52.64 7.31 5.59
CA HIS A 54 -53.31 8.34 6.39
C HIS A 54 -52.86 9.76 5.99
N PRO A 55 -53.73 10.78 6.09
CA PRO A 55 -53.63 12.02 5.34
C PRO A 55 -53.30 13.27 6.20
N SER A 56 -53.03 14.35 5.48
CA SER A 56 -53.38 15.76 5.75
C SER A 56 -52.88 16.42 7.04
N LEU A 57 -52.05 17.46 6.86
CA LEU A 57 -52.11 18.69 7.64
C LEU A 57 -52.06 19.89 6.69
N GLN A 58 -53.22 20.53 6.53
CA GLN A 58 -53.38 21.87 5.97
C GLN A 58 -52.95 22.89 7.03
N GLY A 59 -52.11 23.83 6.64
CA GLY A 59 -51.84 25.06 7.39
C GLY A 59 -52.04 26.25 6.47
N GLU A 60 -53.11 27.00 6.72
CA GLU A 60 -53.39 28.31 6.14
C GLU A 60 -52.27 29.30 6.48
N ALA A 61 -51.81 30.08 5.49
CA ALA A 61 -51.11 31.32 5.76
C ALA A 61 -51.44 32.38 4.70
N ALA A 62 -52.07 33.42 5.23
CA ALA A 62 -52.47 34.71 4.72
C ALA A 62 -51.79 35.27 3.44
N CYS A 63 -52.68 35.79 2.61
CA CYS A 63 -52.51 36.76 1.55
C CYS A 63 -51.80 38.05 2.02
N LEU A 64 -50.70 38.41 1.34
CA LEU A 64 -50.24 39.79 1.24
C LEU A 64 -49.88 40.07 -0.23
N THR A 65 -50.67 40.94 -0.83
CA THR A 65 -50.48 41.56 -2.13
C THR A 65 -49.34 42.58 -2.04
N GLU A 66 -48.21 42.29 -2.67
CA GLU A 66 -47.18 43.28 -3.00
C GLU A 66 -47.21 43.60 -4.50
N THR A 67 -47.18 44.90 -4.75
CA THR A 67 -47.31 45.61 -6.01
C THR A 67 -46.11 45.42 -6.94
N ASP A 68 -46.42 45.20 -8.23
CA ASP A 68 -45.52 45.22 -9.38
C ASP A 68 -44.67 46.51 -9.45
N ALA A 69 -43.35 46.35 -9.43
CA ALA A 69 -42.42 47.33 -9.98
C ALA A 69 -41.11 46.64 -10.42
N ASP A 70 -40.80 46.76 -11.71
CA ASP A 70 -39.51 46.53 -12.39
C ASP A 70 -38.71 45.27 -12.04
N LYS A 71 -39.05 44.18 -12.73
CA LYS A 71 -38.23 42.98 -12.82
C LYS A 71 -37.23 43.16 -13.98
N PRO A 72 -35.92 43.26 -13.74
CA PRO A 72 -34.93 43.33 -14.83
C PRO A 72 -35.00 42.04 -15.67
N GLU A 73 -35.10 42.19 -16.98
CA GLU A 73 -35.04 41.08 -17.94
C GLU A 73 -33.78 40.25 -17.70
N ILE A 74 -33.97 39.06 -17.13
CA ILE A 74 -32.91 38.06 -16.99
C ILE A 74 -32.64 37.55 -18.41
N PRO A 75 -31.44 37.76 -18.98
CA PRO A 75 -31.12 37.30 -20.32
C PRO A 75 -31.37 35.79 -20.41
N ALA A 76 -32.13 35.38 -21.44
CA ALA A 76 -32.50 34.01 -21.69
C ALA A 76 -31.25 33.10 -21.61
N LYS A 77 -31.19 32.26 -20.56
CA LYS A 77 -30.15 31.24 -20.39
C LYS A 77 -30.19 30.34 -21.62
N SER A 78 -29.22 30.48 -22.52
CA SER A 78 -29.00 29.52 -23.60
C SER A 78 -28.72 28.16 -22.96
N SER A 79 -29.68 27.25 -23.05
CA SER A 79 -29.70 25.94 -22.40
C SER A 79 -28.83 24.89 -23.12
N THR A 80 -27.75 25.32 -23.77
CA THR A 80 -26.82 24.39 -24.41
C THR A 80 -26.13 23.57 -23.32
N SER A 81 -26.43 22.27 -23.29
CA SER A 81 -25.81 21.35 -22.35
C SER A 81 -24.29 21.39 -22.52
N PRO A 82 -23.53 21.43 -21.41
CA PRO A 82 -22.10 21.61 -21.46
C PRO A 82 -21.41 20.48 -22.21
N ASP A 83 -20.54 20.83 -23.16
CA ASP A 83 -19.81 19.85 -23.95
C ASP A 83 -18.51 19.41 -23.27
N LEU A 84 -18.57 18.32 -22.50
CA LEU A 84 -17.40 17.62 -21.92
C LEU A 84 -16.40 17.09 -22.96
N THR A 85 -16.72 17.22 -24.25
CA THR A 85 -15.96 16.66 -25.38
C THR A 85 -15.25 17.72 -26.21
N SER A 86 -15.51 19.00 -25.93
CA SER A 86 -14.80 20.11 -26.57
C SER A 86 -13.47 20.34 -25.87
N PHE A 87 -12.37 20.22 -26.63
CA PHE A 87 -11.00 20.44 -26.15
C PHE A 87 -10.42 21.79 -26.58
N ASP A 88 -11.20 22.57 -27.34
CA ASP A 88 -10.72 23.78 -28.00
C ASP A 88 -10.55 24.91 -26.99
N ALA A 89 -9.30 25.32 -26.80
CA ALA A 89 -8.86 26.43 -25.96
C ALA A 89 -9.38 26.37 -24.52
N LEU A 90 -9.00 25.33 -23.78
CA LEU A 90 -9.10 25.38 -22.32
C LEU A 90 -8.32 26.61 -21.83
N ASP A 91 -8.99 27.48 -21.06
CA ASP A 91 -8.33 28.62 -20.43
C ASP A 91 -7.14 28.10 -19.62
N ALA A 92 -5.93 28.52 -20.00
CA ALA A 92 -4.69 28.13 -19.36
C ALA A 92 -4.70 28.44 -17.85
N ALA A 93 -5.58 29.36 -17.40
CA ALA A 93 -5.81 29.66 -16.00
C ALA A 93 -6.50 28.53 -15.22
N LEU A 94 -7.28 27.66 -15.88
CA LEU A 94 -7.99 26.54 -15.26
C LEU A 94 -7.10 25.32 -15.06
N MET A 95 -6.11 25.13 -15.92
CA MET A 95 -5.19 24.00 -15.80
C MET A 95 -4.22 24.23 -14.65
N ARG A 96 -4.45 23.55 -13.54
CA ARG A 96 -3.59 23.64 -12.35
C ARG A 96 -3.18 22.27 -11.88
N GLY A 97 -1.93 22.15 -11.44
CA GLY A 97 -1.36 20.92 -10.91
C GLY A 97 -0.65 21.17 -9.59
N ILE A 98 -0.49 20.12 -8.80
CA ILE A 98 0.26 20.16 -7.53
C ILE A 98 1.40 19.14 -7.61
N PRO A 99 2.63 19.46 -7.16
CA PRO A 99 3.68 18.46 -7.03
C PRO A 99 3.21 17.30 -6.16
N LEU A 100 3.43 16.06 -6.59
CA LEU A 100 3.02 14.87 -5.85
C LEU A 100 3.54 14.89 -4.41
N ARG A 101 4.79 15.33 -4.20
CA ARG A 101 5.38 15.47 -2.86
C ARG A 101 4.62 16.43 -1.96
N GLU A 102 4.15 17.56 -2.48
CA GLU A 102 3.35 18.52 -1.70
C GLU A 102 2.05 17.88 -1.22
N THR A 103 1.45 16.95 -1.98
CA THR A 103 0.28 16.18 -1.51
C THR A 103 0.57 15.27 -0.31
N LEU A 104 1.83 14.94 -0.06
CA LEU A 104 2.29 14.03 1.01
C LEU A 104 2.90 14.76 2.21
N GLN A 105 3.10 16.09 2.13
CA GLN A 105 3.64 16.89 3.23
C GLN A 105 2.66 16.99 4.40
N TRP A 106 3.17 17.40 5.56
CA TRP A 106 2.40 17.63 6.80
C TRP A 106 1.57 16.42 7.23
N GLY A 107 2.19 15.23 7.18
CA GLY A 107 1.51 13.97 7.49
C GLY A 107 0.40 13.63 6.50
N ALA A 108 0.47 14.19 5.28
CA ALA A 108 -0.56 14.11 4.25
C ALA A 108 -1.95 14.52 4.74
N HIS A 109 -1.99 15.62 5.51
CA HIS A 109 -3.23 16.25 5.94
C HIS A 109 -4.27 16.39 4.81
N LEU A 110 -3.80 16.61 3.57
CA LEU A 110 -4.63 16.64 2.36
C LEU A 110 -5.44 15.35 2.16
N TRP A 111 -4.79 14.19 2.27
CA TRP A 111 -5.44 12.90 2.08
C TRP A 111 -6.29 12.50 3.30
N LEU A 112 -5.88 12.91 4.50
CA LEU A 112 -6.58 12.58 5.75
C LEU A 112 -7.86 13.38 5.97
N SER A 113 -7.99 14.55 5.33
CA SER A 113 -9.17 15.39 5.46
C SER A 113 -10.28 14.92 4.51
N ASP A 114 -11.54 14.88 4.97
CA ASP A 114 -12.68 14.78 4.06
C ASP A 114 -12.84 16.14 3.35
N PRO A 115 -12.71 16.20 2.02
CA PRO A 115 -12.95 17.41 1.22
C PRO A 115 -14.21 18.17 1.59
N ARG A 116 -15.28 17.45 1.95
CA ARG A 116 -16.61 18.00 2.18
C ARG A 116 -16.72 18.73 3.51
N SER A 117 -15.94 18.32 4.51
CA SER A 117 -15.99 18.91 5.85
C SER A 117 -15.06 20.13 6.00
N LEU A 118 -14.25 20.45 5.01
CA LEU A 118 -13.34 21.60 5.08
C LEU A 118 -14.07 22.94 4.89
N SER A 119 -13.76 23.89 5.77
CA SER A 119 -14.19 25.29 5.66
C SER A 119 -13.74 25.91 4.32
N ALA A 120 -14.50 26.89 3.80
CA ALA A 120 -14.17 27.59 2.56
C ALA A 120 -12.74 28.18 2.54
N GLY A 121 -12.27 28.76 3.65
CA GLY A 121 -10.89 29.28 3.74
C GLY A 121 -9.81 28.21 3.57
N LYS A 122 -10.01 27.01 4.12
CA LYS A 122 -9.09 25.87 3.92
C LYS A 122 -9.14 25.37 2.48
N LYS A 123 -10.33 25.29 1.87
CA LYS A 123 -10.50 24.92 0.46
C LYS A 123 -9.77 25.89 -0.48
N ALA A 124 -9.89 27.20 -0.23
CA ALA A 124 -9.16 28.23 -0.99
C ALA A 124 -7.64 28.08 -0.86
N LYS A 125 -7.13 27.88 0.37
CA LYS A 125 -5.70 27.64 0.60
C LYS A 125 -5.17 26.40 -0.15
N LEU A 126 -5.97 25.33 -0.24
CA LEU A 126 -5.60 24.14 -1.01
C LEU A 126 -5.54 24.43 -2.51
N TRP A 127 -6.53 25.17 -3.04
CA TRP A 127 -6.50 25.63 -4.42
C TRP A 127 -5.25 26.48 -4.71
N ASP A 128 -4.90 27.40 -3.81
CA ASP A 128 -3.73 28.27 -3.95
C ASP A 128 -2.40 27.49 -3.93
N ALA A 129 -2.37 26.30 -3.32
CA ALA A 129 -1.20 25.42 -3.35
C ALA A 129 -0.97 24.78 -4.73
N SER A 130 -2.02 24.57 -5.53
CA SER A 130 -1.84 24.16 -6.93
C SER A 130 -1.30 25.33 -7.77
N LYS A 131 -0.57 25.03 -8.85
CA LYS A 131 0.07 26.03 -9.73
C LYS A 131 -0.43 25.84 -11.16
N PRO A 132 -0.60 26.93 -11.94
CA PRO A 132 -0.92 26.82 -13.37
C PRO A 132 0.07 25.91 -14.09
N THR A 133 -0.42 24.99 -14.91
CA THR A 133 0.40 24.05 -15.67
C THR A 133 -0.20 23.78 -17.04
N LYS A 134 0.64 23.38 -18.00
CA LYS A 134 0.18 22.95 -19.33
C LYS A 134 0.04 21.42 -19.45
N LYS A 135 0.62 20.68 -18.50
CA LYS A 135 0.73 19.22 -18.58
C LYS A 135 0.76 18.61 -17.18
N TYR A 136 0.26 17.39 -17.05
CA TYR A 136 0.41 16.59 -15.84
C TYR A 136 1.32 15.40 -16.10
N ASP A 137 2.23 15.12 -15.18
CA ASP A 137 2.97 13.86 -15.19
C ASP A 137 2.03 12.70 -14.83
N LYS A 138 1.10 12.95 -13.89
CA LYS A 138 0.13 11.95 -13.40
C LYS A 138 -1.24 12.57 -13.17
N PHE A 139 -2.29 11.87 -13.56
CA PHE A 139 -3.65 12.11 -13.09
C PHE A 139 -3.97 11.09 -12.00
N LEU A 140 -4.22 11.55 -10.77
CA LEU A 140 -4.49 10.66 -9.64
C LEU A 140 -5.99 10.38 -9.53
N SER A 141 -6.46 9.32 -10.19
CA SER A 141 -7.85 8.88 -10.06
C SER A 141 -8.02 7.98 -8.83
N HIS A 142 -9.03 8.28 -8.02
CA HIS A 142 -9.25 7.60 -6.75
C HIS A 142 -10.69 7.79 -6.25
N THR A 143 -11.07 7.00 -5.24
CA THR A 143 -12.34 7.20 -4.51
C THR A 143 -12.09 7.73 -3.11
N TRP A 144 -12.79 8.81 -2.73
CA TRP A 144 -12.80 9.36 -1.37
C TRP A 144 -13.39 8.41 -0.31
N GLU A 145 -14.12 7.36 -0.69
CA GLU A 145 -14.63 6.34 0.25
C GLU A 145 -13.50 5.53 0.91
N THR A 146 -12.39 5.34 0.20
CA THR A 146 -11.21 4.67 0.76
C THR A 146 -10.44 5.64 1.63
N HIS A 147 -10.23 5.26 2.88
CA HIS A 147 -9.54 6.08 3.87
C HIS A 147 -8.19 6.61 3.34
N GLY A 148 -7.98 7.92 3.44
CA GLY A 148 -6.83 8.57 2.80
C GLY A 148 -5.47 8.15 3.32
N ARG A 149 -5.35 7.74 4.59
CA ARG A 149 -4.12 7.19 5.19
C ARG A 149 -3.50 6.06 4.36
N TRP A 150 -4.35 5.23 3.75
CA TRP A 150 -3.87 4.12 2.94
C TRP A 150 -3.35 4.60 1.57
N LYS A 151 -4.03 5.58 0.96
CA LYS A 151 -3.57 6.21 -0.29
C LYS A 151 -2.25 6.94 -0.09
N GLN A 152 -2.14 7.72 0.99
CA GLN A 152 -0.90 8.35 1.42
C GLN A 152 0.21 7.32 1.56
N LEU A 153 -0.02 6.26 2.35
CA LEU A 153 1.02 5.27 2.61
C LEU A 153 1.46 4.57 1.32
N SER A 154 0.51 4.26 0.45
CA SER A 154 0.77 3.70 -0.88
C SER A 154 1.64 4.62 -1.72
N LEU A 155 1.29 5.90 -1.83
CA LEU A 155 2.09 6.89 -2.55
C LEU A 155 3.47 7.11 -1.90
N LEU A 156 3.54 7.19 -0.57
CA LEU A 156 4.77 7.45 0.17
C LEU A 156 5.78 6.32 -0.01
N LEU A 157 5.37 5.06 0.13
CA LEU A 157 6.27 3.92 -0.09
C LEU A 157 6.66 3.80 -1.56
N ARG A 158 5.69 4.00 -2.46
CA ARG A 158 5.91 3.86 -3.89
C ARG A 158 6.91 4.85 -4.46
N PHE A 159 6.87 6.11 -4.01
CA PHE A 159 7.73 7.16 -4.54
C PHE A 159 8.90 7.50 -3.61
N GLY A 160 8.77 7.22 -2.31
CA GLY A 160 9.77 7.52 -1.28
C GLY A 160 10.83 6.44 -1.06
N TRP A 161 10.70 5.26 -1.65
CA TRP A 161 11.68 4.18 -1.49
C TRP A 161 13.14 4.58 -1.79
N PRO A 162 13.47 5.45 -2.77
CA PRO A 162 14.87 5.82 -3.01
C PRO A 162 15.44 6.63 -1.84
N SER A 163 14.65 7.55 -1.29
CA SER A 163 15.02 8.34 -0.10
C SER A 163 15.23 7.40 1.09
N MET A 164 14.34 6.44 1.26
CA MET A 164 14.47 5.42 2.30
C MET A 164 15.78 4.62 2.18
N MET A 165 16.16 4.17 0.97
CA MET A 165 17.43 3.47 0.73
C MET A 165 18.64 4.33 1.06
N ILE A 166 18.63 5.60 0.63
CA ILE A 166 19.74 6.54 0.85
C ILE A 166 19.94 6.77 2.35
N PHE A 167 18.86 7.06 3.08
CA PHE A 167 18.97 7.30 4.52
C PHE A 167 19.25 6.01 5.32
N TRP A 168 18.78 4.85 4.87
CA TRP A 168 19.19 3.56 5.42
C TRP A 168 20.70 3.37 5.29
N ALA A 169 21.26 3.60 4.09
CA ALA A 169 22.68 3.47 3.84
C ALA A 169 23.49 4.48 4.66
N ALA A 170 23.02 5.73 4.74
CA ALA A 170 23.64 6.76 5.59
C ALA A 170 23.64 6.35 7.06
N GLY A 171 22.52 5.84 7.59
CA GLY A 171 22.43 5.34 8.97
C GLY A 171 23.36 4.17 9.24
N ALA A 172 23.44 3.21 8.32
CA ALA A 172 24.37 2.08 8.41
C ALA A 172 25.84 2.54 8.37
N MET A 173 26.18 3.50 7.49
CA MET A 173 27.52 4.06 7.39
C MET A 173 27.91 4.84 8.65
N ILE A 174 27.01 5.67 9.21
CA ILE A 174 27.25 6.39 10.46
C ILE A 174 27.50 5.39 11.60
N ALA A 175 26.66 4.36 11.74
CA ALA A 175 26.85 3.34 12.76
C ALA A 175 28.19 2.61 12.60
N CYS A 176 28.54 2.22 11.37
CA CYS A 176 29.81 1.58 11.07
C CYS A 176 31.00 2.45 11.49
N VAL A 177 31.02 3.73 11.08
CA VAL A 177 32.09 4.67 11.45
C VAL A 177 32.17 4.86 12.96
N LEU A 178 31.05 5.02 13.66
CA LEU A 178 31.04 5.21 15.11
C LEU A 178 31.51 3.96 15.88
N VAL A 179 31.25 2.75 15.38
CA VAL A 179 31.79 1.51 15.94
C VAL A 179 33.29 1.40 15.67
N LEU A 180 33.75 1.70 14.44
CA LEU A 180 35.18 1.67 14.08
C LEU A 180 36.01 2.69 14.88
N LEU A 181 35.42 3.82 15.25
CA LEU A 181 36.02 4.85 16.10
C LEU A 181 35.85 4.55 17.61
N GLU A 182 35.31 3.39 17.98
CA GLU A 182 35.06 2.96 19.35
C GLU A 182 34.14 3.91 20.16
N VAL A 183 33.36 4.77 19.48
CA VAL A 183 32.36 5.64 20.11
C VAL A 183 31.13 4.84 20.54
N LEU A 184 30.72 3.87 19.72
CA LEU A 184 29.62 2.96 20.03
C LEU A 184 30.17 1.60 20.47
N PRO A 185 29.89 1.14 21.71
CA PRO A 185 30.47 -0.09 22.23
C PRO A 185 29.80 -1.34 21.63
N LEU A 186 30.60 -2.38 21.42
CA LEU A 186 30.11 -3.74 21.17
C LEU A 186 29.85 -4.42 22.51
N PHE A 187 28.59 -4.40 22.95
CA PHE A 187 28.22 -4.71 24.34
C PHE A 187 27.77 -6.15 24.58
N THR A 188 27.67 -6.99 23.54
CA THR A 188 27.41 -8.42 23.68
C THR A 188 28.49 -9.23 22.97
N VAL A 189 28.51 -10.53 23.22
CA VAL A 189 29.41 -11.48 22.58
C VAL A 189 28.55 -12.59 21.98
N PHE A 190 28.93 -13.10 20.81
CA PHE A 190 28.43 -14.38 20.33
C PHE A 190 29.59 -15.32 20.00
N GLN A 191 29.32 -16.62 20.11
CA GLN A 191 30.26 -17.66 19.74
C GLN A 191 29.96 -18.15 18.33
N LEU A 192 30.96 -18.15 17.47
CA LEU A 192 30.87 -18.73 16.13
C LEU A 192 30.88 -20.26 16.26
N PRO A 193 29.85 -20.98 15.75
CA PRO A 193 29.85 -22.44 15.74
C PRO A 193 30.70 -22.94 14.56
N LEU A 194 32.00 -22.68 14.59
CA LEU A 194 32.93 -23.16 13.56
C LEU A 194 33.53 -24.50 14.00
N PRO A 195 33.41 -25.58 13.21
CA PRO A 195 34.18 -26.80 13.40
C PRO A 195 35.69 -26.62 13.10
N THR A 196 36.46 -27.68 13.34
CA THR A 196 37.92 -27.86 13.43
C THR A 196 38.84 -27.23 12.37
N LEU A 197 38.34 -26.72 11.24
CA LEU A 197 39.17 -26.24 10.11
C LEU A 197 39.91 -24.91 10.35
N TRP A 198 39.49 -24.13 11.35
CA TRP A 198 40.21 -22.94 11.81
C TRP A 198 40.86 -23.22 13.18
N PRO A 199 41.94 -24.02 13.24
CA PRO A 199 42.64 -24.27 14.49
C PRO A 199 43.13 -22.93 15.06
N GLY A 200 42.59 -22.54 16.22
CA GLY A 200 42.84 -21.25 16.87
C GLY A 200 41.64 -20.31 16.97
N VAL A 201 40.56 -20.54 16.19
CA VAL A 201 39.34 -19.71 16.26
C VAL A 201 38.28 -20.31 17.17
N HIS A 202 38.41 -21.58 17.54
CA HIS A 202 37.53 -22.28 18.47
C HIS A 202 37.42 -21.55 19.81
N GLY A 203 36.20 -21.18 20.19
CA GLY A 203 35.94 -20.46 21.45
C GLY A 203 36.27 -18.97 21.41
N THR A 204 36.65 -18.41 20.25
CA THR A 204 36.86 -16.96 20.12
C THR A 204 35.53 -16.23 20.34
N SER A 205 35.54 -15.35 21.33
CA SER A 205 34.43 -14.47 21.65
C SER A 205 34.40 -13.31 20.65
N ILE A 206 33.35 -13.23 19.83
CA ILE A 206 33.22 -12.13 18.86
C ILE A 206 32.36 -11.05 19.49
N PRO A 207 32.92 -9.85 19.74
CA PRO A 207 32.14 -8.72 20.22
C PRO A 207 31.11 -8.33 19.18
N TYR A 208 29.90 -8.01 19.61
CA TYR A 208 28.74 -7.82 18.74
C TYR A 208 27.85 -6.71 19.28
N GLY A 209 27.27 -5.93 18.37
CA GLY A 209 26.38 -4.80 18.69
C GLY A 209 25.04 -4.95 17.97
N CYS A 210 24.26 -3.86 17.95
CA CYS A 210 23.02 -3.76 17.17
C CYS A 210 22.91 -2.41 16.45
N TRP A 211 24.01 -1.67 16.33
CA TRP A 211 24.00 -0.27 15.97
C TRP A 211 23.63 -0.06 14.50
N LEU A 212 24.15 -0.88 13.59
CA LEU A 212 23.78 -0.80 12.18
C LEU A 212 22.29 -1.06 12.03
N MET A 213 21.73 -2.07 12.70
CA MET A 213 20.30 -2.34 12.68
C MET A 213 19.45 -1.16 13.19
N LEU A 214 19.83 -0.54 14.31
CA LEU A 214 19.06 0.55 14.90
C LEU A 214 19.12 1.82 14.04
N LEU A 215 20.34 2.25 13.67
CA LEU A 215 20.53 3.49 12.94
C LEU A 215 20.09 3.36 11.48
N SER A 216 20.30 2.22 10.83
CA SER A 216 19.85 2.02 9.44
C SER A 216 18.33 1.97 9.34
N SER A 217 17.63 1.30 10.26
CA SER A 217 16.16 1.22 10.26
C SER A 217 15.52 2.54 10.65
N THR A 218 16.12 3.27 11.61
CA THR A 218 15.70 4.64 11.92
C THR A 218 15.94 5.56 10.72
N GLY A 219 17.10 5.44 10.07
CA GLY A 219 17.43 6.14 8.83
C GLY A 219 16.41 5.86 7.73
N ALA A 220 16.06 4.60 7.48
CA ALA A 220 15.04 4.21 6.52
C ALA A 220 13.72 4.95 6.77
N ILE A 221 13.18 4.86 8.00
CA ILE A 221 11.93 5.52 8.39
C ILE A 221 12.04 7.04 8.20
N LEU A 222 13.15 7.63 8.63
CA LEU A 222 13.42 9.06 8.45
C LEU A 222 13.45 9.45 6.96
N GLY A 223 14.06 8.63 6.10
CA GLY A 223 14.10 8.85 4.66
C GLY A 223 12.70 8.89 4.03
N LEU A 224 11.76 8.07 4.50
CA LEU A 224 10.36 8.14 4.08
C LEU A 224 9.68 9.42 4.61
N ILE A 225 9.88 9.78 5.87
CA ILE A 225 9.28 10.98 6.47
C ILE A 225 9.79 12.26 5.78
N VAL A 226 11.08 12.30 5.42
CA VAL A 226 11.74 13.45 4.80
C VAL A 226 11.46 13.55 3.30
N PHE A 227 11.12 12.43 2.62
CA PHE A 227 10.88 12.38 1.18
C PHE A 227 9.96 13.50 0.63
N PRO A 228 8.79 13.80 1.23
CA PRO A 228 7.90 14.88 0.75
C PRO A 228 8.52 16.28 0.77
N TYR A 229 9.60 16.48 1.53
CA TYR A 229 10.27 17.77 1.70
C TYR A 229 11.60 17.87 0.93
N LEU A 230 12.09 16.76 0.37
CA LEU A 230 13.30 16.78 -0.45
C LEU A 230 13.05 17.46 -1.81
N PRO A 231 14.04 18.22 -2.33
CA PRO A 231 13.95 18.78 -3.66
C PRO A 231 13.80 17.66 -4.70
N HIS A 232 13.06 17.94 -5.77
CA HIS A 232 12.88 16.99 -6.85
C HIS A 232 13.66 17.42 -8.11
N PHE A 233 14.35 16.46 -8.71
CA PHE A 233 15.16 16.68 -9.92
C PHE A 233 14.37 16.49 -11.23
N ALA A 234 13.15 15.95 -11.16
CA ALA A 234 12.26 15.79 -12.30
C ALA A 234 10.93 16.50 -12.03
N SER A 235 10.06 16.57 -13.03
CA SER A 235 8.68 17.02 -12.80
C SER A 235 7.87 15.89 -12.16
N ASP A 236 7.12 16.20 -11.10
CA ASP A 236 6.14 15.31 -10.48
C ASP A 236 4.77 15.98 -10.32
N ILE A 237 4.45 16.91 -11.23
CA ILE A 237 3.18 17.63 -11.22
C ILE A 237 2.05 16.65 -11.48
N CYS A 238 1.11 16.59 -10.55
CA CYS A 238 -0.05 15.74 -10.66
C CYS A 238 -1.34 16.55 -10.64
N PHE A 239 -2.37 15.99 -11.28
CA PHE A 239 -3.74 16.44 -11.13
C PHE A 239 -4.38 15.65 -9.98
N LEU A 240 -4.97 16.38 -9.03
CA LEU A 240 -5.78 15.86 -7.95
C LEU A 240 -7.03 16.73 -7.84
N ASP A 241 -8.18 16.16 -8.17
CA ASP A 241 -9.49 16.80 -8.30
C ASP A 241 -9.76 17.91 -7.25
N PHE A 242 -9.61 17.59 -5.97
CA PHE A 242 -9.97 18.49 -4.88
C PHE A 242 -9.04 19.71 -4.73
N VAL A 243 -7.80 19.60 -5.20
CA VAL A 243 -6.79 20.68 -5.13
C VAL A 243 -6.78 21.48 -6.43
N CYS A 244 -6.92 20.78 -7.55
CA CYS A 244 -6.77 21.32 -8.90
C CYS A 244 -8.07 21.85 -9.51
N VAL A 245 -9.22 21.67 -8.84
CA VAL A 245 -10.53 22.27 -9.19
C VAL A 245 -10.95 23.23 -8.07
N HIS A 246 -11.45 24.41 -8.43
CA HIS A 246 -11.76 25.48 -7.47
C HIS A 246 -12.99 25.08 -6.64
N GLN A 247 -12.83 24.87 -5.33
CA GLN A 247 -13.88 24.28 -4.48
C GLN A 247 -14.81 25.31 -3.79
N THR A 248 -14.58 26.61 -3.99
CA THR A 248 -15.31 27.70 -3.30
C THR A 248 -16.06 28.66 -4.24
N ASP A 249 -15.85 28.55 -5.54
CA ASP A 249 -16.49 29.39 -6.57
C ASP A 249 -17.21 28.41 -7.49
N ASP A 250 -18.53 28.34 -7.38
CA ASP A 250 -19.35 27.34 -8.07
C ASP A 250 -19.18 27.40 -9.59
N ARG A 251 -18.97 28.61 -10.14
CA ARG A 251 -18.78 28.78 -11.58
C ARG A 251 -17.45 28.17 -12.03
N LYS A 252 -16.36 28.46 -11.31
CA LYS A 252 -15.04 27.87 -11.60
C LYS A 252 -15.00 26.38 -11.30
N MET A 253 -15.71 25.93 -10.28
CA MET A 253 -15.88 24.51 -9.96
C MET A 253 -16.53 23.77 -11.12
N GLN A 254 -17.68 24.26 -11.58
CA GLN A 254 -18.40 23.69 -12.73
C GLN A 254 -17.56 23.76 -14.00
N GLN A 255 -16.82 24.85 -14.23
CA GLN A 255 -15.92 24.96 -15.36
C GLN A 255 -14.80 23.91 -15.29
N GLY A 256 -14.17 23.72 -14.14
CA GLY A 256 -13.17 22.66 -13.93
C GLY A 256 -13.73 21.25 -14.14
N ILE A 257 -14.94 20.96 -13.63
CA ILE A 257 -15.64 19.68 -13.83
C ILE A 257 -15.89 19.44 -15.32
N ARG A 258 -16.38 20.46 -16.04
CA ARG A 258 -16.62 20.39 -17.50
C ARG A 258 -15.32 20.23 -18.30
N SER A 259 -14.17 20.54 -17.72
CA SER A 259 -12.86 20.46 -18.35
C SER A 259 -12.06 19.21 -17.99
N ILE A 260 -12.67 18.24 -17.31
CA ILE A 260 -11.98 17.01 -16.89
C ILE A 260 -11.38 16.22 -18.06
N GLY A 261 -12.05 16.21 -19.22
CA GLY A 261 -11.54 15.59 -20.44
C GLY A 261 -10.23 16.21 -20.91
N ALA A 262 -10.12 17.54 -20.86
CA ALA A 262 -8.88 18.25 -21.18
C ALA A 262 -7.79 17.96 -20.14
N PHE A 263 -8.13 17.81 -18.86
CA PHE A 263 -7.14 17.42 -17.85
C PHE A 263 -6.58 16.01 -18.10
N LEU A 264 -7.44 15.06 -18.45
CA LEU A 264 -7.04 13.70 -18.83
C LEU A 264 -6.20 13.70 -20.12
N ALA A 265 -6.59 14.48 -21.12
CA ALA A 265 -5.84 14.65 -22.38
C ALA A 265 -4.43 15.24 -22.13
N SER A 266 -4.27 16.06 -21.10
CA SER A 266 -2.98 16.65 -20.74
C SER A 266 -2.12 15.78 -19.80
N ALA A 267 -2.63 14.66 -19.28
CA ALA A 267 -1.91 13.79 -18.36
C ALA A 267 -1.08 12.72 -19.08
N SER A 268 0.21 12.57 -18.74
CA SER A 268 1.08 11.53 -19.30
C SER A 268 0.78 10.11 -18.78
N GLU A 269 0.24 10.00 -17.57
CA GLU A 269 -0.12 8.75 -16.92
C GLU A 269 -1.44 8.91 -16.17
N LEU A 270 -2.37 7.98 -16.35
CA LEU A 270 -3.52 7.83 -15.44
C LEU A 270 -3.13 6.83 -14.35
N ARG A 271 -3.00 7.32 -13.12
CA ARG A 271 -2.69 6.50 -11.95
C ARG A 271 -3.95 6.28 -11.13
N VAL A 272 -4.46 5.06 -11.18
CA VAL A 272 -5.64 4.63 -10.43
C VAL A 272 -5.21 4.09 -9.08
N LEU A 273 -5.60 4.76 -8.00
CA LEU A 273 -5.44 4.27 -6.63
C LEU A 273 -6.62 3.35 -6.30
N TRP A 274 -6.51 2.09 -6.74
CA TRP A 274 -7.61 1.14 -6.76
C TRP A 274 -7.92 0.56 -5.38
N SER A 275 -9.21 0.44 -5.11
CA SER A 275 -9.84 -0.18 -3.95
C SER A 275 -11.24 -0.67 -4.33
N ALA A 276 -11.84 -1.58 -3.56
CA ALA A 276 -13.15 -2.17 -3.86
C ALA A 276 -14.28 -1.17 -4.24
N PRO A 277 -14.45 0.00 -3.58
CA PRO A 277 -15.51 0.95 -3.98
C PRO A 277 -15.20 1.77 -5.24
N TYR A 278 -14.03 1.63 -5.86
CA TYR A 278 -13.60 2.49 -6.96
C TYR A 278 -14.54 2.39 -8.19
N LEU A 279 -14.87 1.18 -8.64
CA LEU A 279 -15.74 0.99 -9.82
C LEU A 279 -17.22 1.22 -9.53
N GLN A 280 -17.58 1.42 -8.26
CA GLN A 280 -18.95 1.76 -7.89
C GLN A 280 -19.25 3.24 -8.12
N ARG A 281 -18.25 4.07 -8.43
CA ARG A 281 -18.39 5.52 -8.62
C ARG A 281 -18.37 5.89 -10.10
N LEU A 282 -19.42 6.61 -10.54
CA LEU A 282 -19.58 7.03 -11.93
C LEU A 282 -18.38 7.82 -12.45
N TRP A 283 -17.91 8.82 -11.71
CA TRP A 283 -16.73 9.62 -12.06
C TRP A 283 -15.48 8.77 -12.28
N CYS A 284 -15.17 7.83 -11.37
CA CYS A 284 -13.97 7.01 -11.45
C CYS A 284 -13.94 6.09 -12.68
N VAL A 285 -15.10 5.54 -13.07
CA VAL A 285 -15.23 4.71 -14.27
C VAL A 285 -15.19 5.56 -15.53
N PHE A 286 -15.87 6.71 -15.51
CA PHE A 286 -15.83 7.68 -16.59
C PHE A 286 -14.41 8.15 -16.88
N GLU A 287 -13.64 8.60 -15.87
CA GLU A 287 -12.25 9.05 -16.02
C GLU A 287 -11.36 8.00 -16.69
N LEU A 288 -11.56 6.74 -16.32
CA LEU A 288 -10.78 5.63 -16.82
C LEU A 288 -11.10 5.33 -18.30
N ALA A 289 -12.38 5.29 -18.65
CA ALA A 289 -12.85 5.10 -20.03
C ALA A 289 -12.50 6.31 -20.91
N ALA A 290 -12.69 7.52 -20.39
CA ALA A 290 -12.34 8.80 -20.99
C ALA A 290 -10.86 8.85 -21.36
N TYR A 291 -9.97 8.54 -20.41
CA TYR A 291 -8.54 8.55 -20.64
C TYR A 291 -8.14 7.57 -21.75
N ARG A 292 -8.72 6.36 -21.77
CA ARG A 292 -8.44 5.39 -22.84
C ARG A 292 -8.96 5.86 -24.20
N LYS A 293 -10.13 6.51 -24.26
CA LYS A 293 -10.68 7.10 -25.49
C LYS A 293 -9.78 8.22 -26.03
N LEU A 294 -9.31 9.10 -25.14
CA LEU A 294 -8.45 10.25 -25.49
C LEU A 294 -7.02 9.83 -25.80
N LYS A 295 -6.54 8.77 -25.15
CA LYS A 295 -5.20 8.22 -25.31
C LYS A 295 -5.28 6.71 -25.46
N PRO A 296 -5.54 6.20 -26.69
CA PRO A 296 -5.61 4.76 -26.94
C PRO A 296 -4.35 4.01 -26.50
N ASN A 297 -3.18 4.65 -26.60
CA ASN A 297 -1.89 4.12 -26.15
C ASN A 297 -1.39 4.74 -24.83
N GLY A 298 -2.27 5.47 -24.12
CA GLY A 298 -1.94 6.13 -22.86
C GLY A 298 -1.55 5.12 -21.79
N LYS A 299 -0.62 5.52 -20.93
CA LYS A 299 -0.17 4.71 -19.80
C LYS A 299 -1.22 4.75 -18.69
N ILE A 300 -1.79 3.59 -18.34
CA ILE A 300 -2.68 3.41 -17.20
C ILE A 300 -1.97 2.52 -16.17
N VAL A 301 -1.85 3.00 -14.93
CA VAL A 301 -1.23 2.26 -13.82
C VAL A 301 -2.26 2.06 -12.72
N ILE A 302 -2.58 0.81 -12.42
CA ILE A 302 -3.55 0.45 -11.37
C ILE A 302 -2.78 0.07 -10.10
N SER A 303 -2.63 1.03 -9.20
CA SER A 303 -1.92 0.84 -7.93
C SER A 303 -2.90 0.33 -6.87
N ARG A 304 -2.62 -0.84 -6.29
CA ARG A 304 -3.46 -1.42 -5.23
C ARG A 304 -3.05 -0.82 -3.90
N VAL A 305 -3.90 0.05 -3.34
CA VAL A 305 -3.61 0.78 -2.10
C VAL A 305 -3.17 -0.13 -0.93
N MET A 306 -3.64 -1.39 -0.88
CA MET A 306 -3.31 -2.33 0.20
C MET A 306 -2.00 -3.10 -0.01
N THR A 307 -1.41 -3.10 -1.21
CA THR A 307 -0.15 -3.81 -1.47
C THR A 307 0.99 -3.17 -0.70
N GLU A 308 1.09 -1.85 -0.71
CA GLU A 308 2.13 -1.15 0.03
C GLU A 308 1.98 -1.28 1.55
N VAL A 309 0.74 -1.36 2.05
CA VAL A 309 0.45 -1.64 3.46
C VAL A 309 1.00 -3.01 3.85
N ALA A 310 0.74 -4.04 3.03
CA ALA A 310 1.25 -5.39 3.27
C ALA A 310 2.78 -5.42 3.24
N VAL A 311 3.42 -4.68 2.33
CA VAL A 311 4.89 -4.55 2.26
C VAL A 311 5.45 -3.90 3.52
N LEU A 312 4.87 -2.79 4.01
CA LEU A 312 5.30 -2.15 5.25
C LEU A 312 5.15 -3.08 6.46
N LEU A 313 3.99 -3.73 6.60
CA LEU A 313 3.77 -4.67 7.70
C LEU A 313 4.78 -5.81 7.65
N THR A 314 5.06 -6.35 6.46
CA THR A 314 6.09 -7.39 6.28
C THR A 314 7.46 -6.87 6.69
N PHE A 315 7.83 -5.65 6.34
CA PHE A 315 9.10 -5.05 6.77
C PHE A 315 9.20 -4.91 8.28
N VAL A 316 8.15 -4.42 8.95
CA VAL A 316 8.11 -4.33 10.41
C VAL A 316 8.27 -5.72 11.02
N TRP A 317 7.60 -6.73 10.47
CA TRP A 317 7.76 -8.11 10.92
C TRP A 317 9.17 -8.65 10.70
N VAL A 318 9.78 -8.45 9.53
CA VAL A 318 11.16 -8.86 9.26
C VAL A 318 12.12 -8.15 10.22
N GLN A 319 11.88 -6.88 10.54
CA GLN A 319 12.65 -6.16 11.56
C GLN A 319 12.53 -6.82 12.94
N LEU A 320 11.31 -7.19 13.36
CA LEU A 320 11.08 -7.89 14.63
C LEU A 320 11.74 -9.28 14.65
N VAL A 321 11.68 -10.03 13.55
CA VAL A 321 12.38 -11.32 13.37
C VAL A 321 13.87 -11.13 13.58
N VAL A 322 14.47 -10.14 12.90
CA VAL A 322 15.89 -9.84 12.97
C VAL A 322 16.31 -9.45 14.39
N VAL A 323 15.52 -8.60 15.08
CA VAL A 323 15.75 -8.27 16.49
C VAL A 323 15.64 -9.51 17.39
N GLY A 324 14.64 -10.37 17.15
CA GLY A 324 14.49 -11.63 17.86
C GLY A 324 15.69 -12.56 17.68
N PHE A 325 16.19 -12.70 16.45
CA PHE A 325 17.41 -13.48 16.15
C PHE A 325 18.64 -12.90 16.85
N TRP A 326 18.80 -11.58 16.81
CA TRP A 326 19.87 -10.89 17.51
C TRP A 326 19.81 -11.17 19.02
N LEU A 327 18.63 -11.02 19.64
CA LEU A 327 18.42 -11.33 21.06
C LEU A 327 18.72 -12.81 21.38
N ALA A 328 18.21 -13.74 20.56
CA ALA A 328 18.42 -15.18 20.74
C ALA A 328 19.89 -15.62 20.61
N ARG A 329 20.70 -14.85 19.88
CA ARG A 329 22.14 -15.06 19.76
C ARG A 329 22.98 -14.31 20.78
N SER A 330 22.40 -13.34 21.46
CA SER A 330 23.10 -12.53 22.46
C SER A 330 23.12 -13.21 23.84
N GLY A 331 24.15 -12.89 24.62
CA GLY A 331 24.33 -13.31 26.01
C GLY A 331 24.93 -14.72 26.19
N PRO A 332 25.05 -15.20 27.45
CA PRO A 332 25.71 -16.47 27.79
C PRO A 332 25.00 -17.70 27.24
N TYR A 333 23.69 -17.61 27.01
CA TYR A 333 22.85 -18.64 26.39
C TYR A 333 22.65 -18.40 24.89
N GLY A 334 23.54 -17.61 24.27
CA GLY A 334 23.46 -17.24 22.86
C GLY A 334 23.57 -18.46 21.95
N GLY A 335 22.61 -18.63 21.04
CA GLY A 335 22.65 -19.71 20.04
C GLY A 335 22.04 -21.03 20.49
N GLU A 336 21.45 -21.11 21.68
CA GLU A 336 20.68 -22.29 22.10
C GLU A 336 19.53 -22.57 21.11
N PRO A 337 19.38 -23.82 20.62
CA PRO A 337 18.40 -24.15 19.57
C PRO A 337 16.96 -23.77 19.91
N TRP A 338 16.55 -23.89 21.17
CA TRP A 338 15.18 -23.58 21.59
C TRP A 338 14.87 -22.08 21.51
N ARG A 339 15.85 -21.19 21.73
CA ARG A 339 15.67 -19.73 21.57
C ARG A 339 15.45 -19.36 20.11
N LEU A 340 16.21 -19.99 19.23
CA LEU A 340 16.04 -19.84 17.77
C LEU A 340 14.70 -20.40 17.31
N LEU A 341 14.29 -21.57 17.82
CA LEU A 341 12.98 -22.14 17.57
C LEU A 341 11.87 -21.20 18.04
N LEU A 342 12.00 -20.60 19.23
CA LEU A 342 11.03 -19.64 19.76
C LEU A 342 10.89 -18.42 18.83
N VAL A 343 12.00 -17.85 18.35
CA VAL A 343 11.96 -16.75 17.37
C VAL A 343 11.24 -17.18 16.09
N VAL A 344 11.56 -18.35 15.55
CA VAL A 344 10.92 -18.89 14.34
C VAL A 344 9.42 -19.11 14.54
N VAL A 345 9.00 -19.63 15.69
CA VAL A 345 7.58 -19.87 16.00
C VAL A 345 6.85 -18.55 16.24
N CYS A 346 7.35 -17.70 17.13
CA CYS A 346 6.71 -16.44 17.51
C CYS A 346 6.65 -15.44 16.37
N ALA A 347 7.64 -15.43 15.47
CA ALA A 347 7.67 -14.51 14.34
C ALA A 347 7.11 -15.14 13.05
N GLY A 348 7.27 -16.46 12.88
CA GLY A 348 6.77 -17.19 11.72
C GLY A 348 5.24 -17.31 11.69
N LEU A 349 4.59 -17.55 12.83
CA LEU A 349 3.13 -17.66 12.89
C LEU A 349 2.41 -16.36 12.46
N PRO A 350 2.78 -15.16 12.95
CA PRO A 350 2.21 -13.90 12.45
C PRO A 350 2.50 -13.66 10.98
N ILE A 351 3.69 -14.01 10.48
CA ILE A 351 4.01 -13.90 9.05
C ILE A 351 3.08 -14.80 8.24
N LEU A 352 2.90 -16.06 8.61
CA LEU A 352 1.97 -16.98 7.96
C LEU A 352 0.52 -16.46 8.01
N ALA A 353 0.07 -15.94 9.15
CA ALA A 353 -1.26 -15.35 9.29
C ALA A 353 -1.43 -14.11 8.40
N SER A 354 -0.42 -13.24 8.33
CA SER A 354 -0.45 -12.03 7.48
C SER A 354 -0.40 -12.37 5.99
N MET A 355 0.42 -13.35 5.59
CA MET A 355 0.50 -13.82 4.21
C MET A 355 -0.79 -14.48 3.76
N SER A 356 -1.37 -15.35 4.60
CA SER A 356 -2.65 -15.99 4.30
C SER A 356 -3.78 -14.96 4.20
N GLN A 357 -3.85 -14.00 5.14
CA GLN A 357 -4.83 -12.93 5.08
C GLN A 357 -4.65 -12.03 3.85
N ALA A 358 -3.40 -11.67 3.51
CA ALA A 358 -3.10 -10.88 2.32
C ALA A 358 -3.45 -11.63 1.03
N ALA A 359 -3.19 -12.94 0.99
CA ALA A 359 -3.54 -13.80 -0.14
C ALA A 359 -5.06 -13.89 -0.34
N VAL A 360 -5.81 -14.15 0.74
CA VAL A 360 -7.28 -14.18 0.72
C VAL A 360 -7.83 -12.82 0.27
N ARG A 361 -7.44 -11.73 0.94
CA ARG A 361 -7.88 -10.37 0.57
C ARG A 361 -7.53 -10.00 -0.87
N LYS A 362 -6.37 -10.45 -1.37
CA LYS A 362 -5.97 -10.25 -2.76
C LYS A 362 -6.87 -11.01 -3.72
N GLN A 363 -7.21 -12.26 -3.40
CA GLN A 363 -8.11 -13.08 -4.22
C GLN A 363 -9.52 -12.49 -4.21
N ASP A 364 -10.05 -12.14 -3.04
CA ASP A 364 -11.38 -11.52 -2.90
C ASP A 364 -11.45 -10.21 -3.68
N ALA A 365 -10.42 -9.37 -3.58
CA ALA A 365 -10.30 -8.14 -4.35
C ALA A 365 -10.16 -8.36 -5.88
N GLU A 366 -9.66 -9.52 -6.31
CA GLU A 366 -9.59 -9.88 -7.73
C GLU A 366 -10.91 -10.43 -8.27
N GLU A 367 -11.61 -11.21 -7.46
CA GLU A 367 -12.95 -11.70 -7.77
C GLU A 367 -13.97 -10.55 -7.77
N GLU A 368 -13.91 -9.66 -6.78
CA GLU A 368 -14.74 -8.46 -6.71
C GLU A 368 -14.49 -7.54 -7.90
N LEU A 369 -13.23 -7.26 -8.26
CA LEU A 369 -12.92 -6.45 -9.45
C LEU A 369 -13.53 -7.08 -10.72
N ARG A 370 -13.36 -8.40 -10.89
CA ARG A 370 -13.88 -9.11 -12.07
C ARG A 370 -15.41 -9.07 -12.09
N SER A 371 -16.04 -9.29 -10.93
CA SER A 371 -17.50 -9.25 -10.78
C SER A 371 -18.05 -7.87 -11.10
N GLN A 372 -17.44 -6.81 -10.54
CA GLN A 372 -17.85 -5.43 -10.77
C GLN A 372 -17.71 -5.01 -12.24
N LEU A 373 -16.66 -5.46 -12.94
CA LEU A 373 -16.49 -5.19 -14.37
C LEU A 373 -17.46 -6.00 -15.24
N ALA A 374 -17.66 -7.30 -14.92
CA ALA A 374 -18.52 -8.19 -15.70
C ALA A 374 -20.00 -7.82 -15.58
N ASN A 375 -20.42 -7.38 -14.38
CA ASN A 375 -21.79 -6.98 -14.09
C ASN A 375 -21.95 -5.44 -14.06
N PHE A 376 -21.03 -4.72 -14.70
CA PHE A 376 -21.03 -3.26 -14.67
C PHE A 376 -22.30 -2.70 -15.34
N ASP A 377 -22.98 -1.78 -14.68
CA ASP A 377 -24.07 -1.02 -15.30
C ASP A 377 -23.98 0.45 -14.89
N VAL A 378 -23.80 1.32 -15.89
CA VAL A 378 -23.72 2.77 -15.72
C VAL A 378 -24.96 3.38 -15.04
N MET A 379 -26.12 2.73 -15.13
CA MET A 379 -27.32 3.24 -14.43
C MET A 379 -27.26 2.98 -12.92
N ASN A 380 -26.57 1.91 -12.50
CA ASN A 380 -26.50 1.47 -11.11
C ASN A 380 -25.29 2.02 -10.35
N VAL A 381 -24.36 2.71 -11.00
CA VAL A 381 -23.21 3.32 -10.31
C VAL A 381 -23.64 4.53 -9.46
N LYS A 382 -22.94 4.70 -8.34
CA LYS A 382 -23.15 5.78 -7.40
C LYS A 382 -22.62 7.10 -7.98
N CYS A 383 -23.44 8.13 -7.91
CA CYS A 383 -23.05 9.52 -8.12
C CYS A 383 -23.66 10.35 -7.00
N SER A 384 -22.86 11.20 -6.35
CA SER A 384 -23.33 12.03 -5.23
C SER A 384 -24.14 13.26 -5.68
N ASN A 385 -24.03 13.62 -6.95
CA ASN A 385 -24.65 14.80 -7.54
C ASN A 385 -25.37 14.41 -8.83
N GLU A 386 -26.67 14.67 -8.89
CA GLU A 386 -27.51 14.29 -10.04
C GLU A 386 -27.21 15.12 -11.28
N PHE A 387 -26.83 16.38 -11.10
CA PHE A 387 -26.39 17.22 -12.22
C PHE A 387 -25.13 16.65 -12.88
N ASP A 388 -24.17 16.18 -12.09
CA ASP A 388 -22.96 15.54 -12.60
C ASP A 388 -23.30 14.21 -13.28
N ARG A 389 -24.25 13.44 -12.73
CA ARG A 389 -24.75 12.20 -13.36
C ARG A 389 -25.26 12.49 -14.77
N GLN A 390 -26.13 13.48 -14.93
CA GLN A 390 -26.67 13.86 -16.23
C GLN A 390 -25.55 14.30 -17.19
N CYS A 391 -24.64 15.16 -16.75
CA CYS A 391 -23.53 15.62 -17.59
C CYS A 391 -22.65 14.46 -18.07
N ILE A 392 -22.30 13.53 -17.17
CA ILE A 392 -21.49 12.36 -17.52
C ILE A 392 -22.27 11.44 -18.47
N HIS A 393 -23.57 11.22 -18.24
CA HIS A 393 -24.40 10.43 -19.15
C HIS A 393 -24.48 11.06 -20.54
N ASP A 394 -24.63 12.38 -20.65
CA ASP A 394 -24.61 13.07 -21.94
C ASP A 394 -23.26 12.89 -22.65
N ALA A 395 -22.15 13.01 -21.91
CA ALA A 395 -20.80 12.80 -22.45
C ALA A 395 -20.55 11.35 -22.89
N ILE A 396 -21.00 10.38 -22.10
CA ILE A 396 -20.93 8.96 -22.44
C ILE A 396 -21.74 8.69 -23.72
N THR A 397 -22.97 9.20 -23.82
CA THR A 397 -23.79 9.08 -25.02
C THR A 397 -23.09 9.69 -26.24
N ARG A 398 -22.45 10.85 -26.08
CA ARG A 398 -21.70 11.49 -27.16
C ARG A 398 -20.48 10.71 -27.61
N TRP A 399 -19.72 10.11 -26.68
CA TRP A 399 -18.47 9.39 -26.99
C TRP A 399 -18.63 7.94 -27.41
N TYR A 400 -19.67 7.28 -26.89
CA TYR A 400 -19.93 5.85 -27.09
C TYR A 400 -21.23 5.59 -27.86
N GLY A 401 -22.00 6.63 -28.19
CA GLY A 401 -23.26 6.54 -28.93
C GLY A 401 -24.48 6.29 -28.04
N SER A 402 -24.34 5.48 -26.98
CA SER A 402 -25.42 5.20 -26.02
C SER A 402 -24.88 4.69 -24.69
N MET A 403 -25.73 4.68 -23.64
CA MET A 403 -25.43 4.01 -22.37
C MET A 403 -25.15 2.51 -22.54
N SER A 404 -25.91 1.83 -23.41
CA SER A 404 -25.74 0.39 -23.68
C SER A 404 -24.37 0.12 -24.29
N ALA A 405 -23.98 0.89 -25.31
CA ALA A 405 -22.68 0.74 -25.96
C ALA A 405 -21.52 1.03 -24.99
N PHE A 406 -21.71 1.95 -24.04
CA PHE A 406 -20.73 2.16 -22.97
C PHE A 406 -20.66 0.97 -22.01
N ASN A 407 -21.79 0.44 -21.55
CA ASN A 407 -21.82 -0.78 -20.72
C ASN A 407 -21.14 -1.96 -21.43
N GLU A 408 -21.47 -2.20 -22.70
CA GLU A 408 -20.84 -3.25 -23.52
C GLU A 408 -19.32 -3.04 -23.66
N TYR A 409 -18.88 -1.78 -23.84
CA TYR A 409 -17.46 -1.45 -23.88
C TYR A 409 -16.76 -1.76 -22.55
N ILE A 410 -17.36 -1.36 -21.42
CA ILE A 410 -16.81 -1.57 -20.08
C ILE A 410 -16.76 -3.07 -19.74
N GLN A 411 -17.85 -3.79 -19.97
CA GLN A 411 -17.98 -5.23 -19.69
C GLN A 411 -17.11 -6.09 -20.61
N GLY A 412 -16.88 -5.66 -21.86
CA GLY A 412 -16.16 -6.40 -22.88
C GLY A 412 -14.69 -5.98 -23.02
N PRO A 413 -14.33 -5.21 -24.08
CA PRO A 413 -12.93 -4.88 -24.39
C PRO A 413 -12.17 -4.24 -23.22
N PHE A 414 -12.82 -3.32 -22.51
CA PHE A 414 -12.18 -2.58 -21.44
C PHE A 414 -11.92 -3.45 -20.20
N CYS A 415 -12.86 -4.33 -19.83
CA CYS A 415 -12.66 -5.33 -18.78
C CYS A 415 -11.44 -6.21 -19.08
N LEU A 416 -11.33 -6.73 -20.31
CA LEU A 416 -10.19 -7.54 -20.72
C LEU A 416 -8.87 -6.78 -20.61
N GLU A 417 -8.87 -5.52 -21.03
CA GLU A 417 -7.70 -4.65 -20.94
C GLU A 417 -7.28 -4.39 -19.48
N VAL A 418 -8.22 -4.04 -18.59
CA VAL A 418 -7.95 -3.84 -17.16
C VAL A 418 -7.44 -5.12 -16.51
N LEU A 419 -8.02 -6.28 -16.86
CA LEU A 419 -7.55 -7.57 -16.38
C LEU A 419 -6.16 -7.92 -16.93
N GLN A 420 -5.84 -7.50 -18.16
CA GLN A 420 -4.51 -7.68 -18.76
C GLN A 420 -3.47 -6.76 -18.12
N LEU A 421 -3.79 -5.47 -17.91
CA LEU A 421 -2.95 -4.52 -17.18
C LEU A 421 -2.70 -5.03 -15.74
N ARG A 422 -3.72 -5.59 -15.11
CA ARG A 422 -3.58 -6.25 -13.80
C ARG A 422 -2.69 -7.48 -13.87
N ARG A 423 -2.78 -8.28 -14.94
CA ARG A 423 -1.94 -9.48 -15.14
C ARG A 423 -0.48 -9.10 -15.35
N SER A 424 -0.17 -8.08 -16.15
CA SER A 424 1.19 -7.59 -16.32
C SER A 424 1.74 -6.94 -15.05
N GLN A 425 0.87 -6.35 -14.22
CA GLN A 425 1.20 -5.80 -12.90
C GLN A 425 1.05 -6.82 -11.75
N ARG A 426 1.01 -8.15 -12.02
CA ARG A 426 0.84 -9.15 -10.95
C ARG A 426 2.06 -9.25 -10.03
N GLY A 427 3.25 -8.95 -10.55
CA GLY A 427 4.49 -9.01 -9.79
C GLY A 427 4.54 -7.98 -8.65
N ILE A 428 5.15 -8.37 -7.53
CA ILE A 428 5.66 -7.39 -6.56
C ILE A 428 6.79 -6.66 -7.30
N GLU A 429 6.79 -5.33 -7.26
CA GLU A 429 7.84 -4.58 -7.96
C GLU A 429 9.20 -4.72 -7.27
N GLY A 430 10.28 -4.65 -8.06
CA GLY A 430 11.62 -5.06 -7.61
C GLY A 430 12.08 -4.27 -6.38
N HIS A 431 11.71 -3.00 -6.32
CA HIS A 431 12.04 -2.12 -5.21
C HIS A 431 11.41 -2.55 -3.88
N TYR A 432 10.25 -3.24 -3.89
CA TYR A 432 9.69 -3.78 -2.65
C TYR A 432 10.50 -4.96 -2.11
N PHE A 433 11.16 -5.75 -2.96
CA PHE A 433 12.10 -6.76 -2.48
C PHE A 433 13.32 -6.11 -1.82
N MET A 434 13.88 -5.07 -2.43
CA MET A 434 14.98 -4.30 -1.84
C MET A 434 14.59 -3.69 -0.48
N PHE A 435 13.36 -3.19 -0.36
CA PHE A 435 12.78 -2.70 0.90
C PHE A 435 12.76 -3.79 1.97
N LEU A 436 12.24 -4.98 1.64
CA LEU A 436 12.16 -6.10 2.57
C LEU A 436 13.52 -6.68 3.00
N LEU A 437 14.57 -6.43 2.22
CA LEU A 437 15.95 -6.87 2.52
C LEU A 437 16.72 -5.95 3.46
N LEU A 438 16.27 -4.72 3.69
CA LEU A 438 17.03 -3.79 4.51
C LEU A 438 17.29 -4.28 5.93
N PRO A 439 16.30 -4.83 6.67
CA PRO A 439 16.55 -5.26 8.04
C PRO A 439 17.56 -6.41 8.10
N THR A 440 17.45 -7.39 7.21
CA THR A 440 18.37 -8.53 7.14
C THR A 440 19.76 -8.06 6.74
N SER A 441 19.87 -7.17 5.75
CA SER A 441 21.15 -6.60 5.32
C SER A 441 21.86 -5.89 6.46
N SER A 442 21.13 -5.13 7.27
CA SER A 442 21.70 -4.44 8.44
C SER A 442 22.25 -5.42 9.47
N TYR A 443 21.54 -6.53 9.71
CA TYR A 443 21.98 -7.60 10.61
C TYR A 443 23.22 -8.33 10.11
N PHE A 444 23.28 -8.68 8.83
CA PHE A 444 24.46 -9.36 8.27
C PHE A 444 25.67 -8.42 8.17
N LEU A 445 25.47 -7.14 7.89
CA LEU A 445 26.54 -6.14 7.92
C LEU A 445 27.07 -5.91 9.35
N GLU A 446 26.21 -5.91 10.37
CA GLU A 446 26.64 -5.89 11.78
C GLU A 446 27.51 -7.12 12.11
N GLY A 447 27.09 -8.31 11.65
CA GLY A 447 27.86 -9.55 11.76
C GLY A 447 29.24 -9.47 11.12
N PHE A 448 29.29 -8.93 9.91
CA PHE A 448 30.54 -8.74 9.19
C PHE A 448 31.47 -7.74 9.90
N LEU A 449 30.95 -6.57 10.30
CA LEU A 449 31.71 -5.57 11.04
C LEU A 449 32.30 -6.14 12.33
N SER A 450 31.50 -6.91 13.06
CA SER A 450 31.91 -7.55 14.31
C SER A 450 33.04 -8.58 14.13
N ILE A 451 33.00 -9.33 13.03
CA ILE A 451 34.08 -10.27 12.66
C ILE A 451 35.36 -9.50 12.27
N VAL A 452 35.25 -8.38 11.55
CA VAL A 452 36.41 -7.55 11.23
C VAL A 452 37.04 -6.96 12.49
N MET A 453 36.22 -6.51 13.44
CA MET A 453 36.68 -5.92 14.72
C MET A 453 37.27 -6.94 15.70
N SER A 454 36.98 -8.23 15.55
CA SER A 454 37.46 -9.27 16.48
C SER A 454 38.90 -9.72 16.21
N GLY A 455 39.53 -9.23 15.14
CA GLY A 455 40.92 -9.58 14.79
C GLY A 455 41.10 -11.03 14.33
N VAL A 456 40.02 -11.74 13.98
CA VAL A 456 40.13 -13.08 13.39
C VAL A 456 40.80 -13.02 12.01
N PRO A 457 41.34 -14.15 11.49
CA PRO A 457 41.98 -14.17 10.18
C PRO A 457 41.08 -13.60 9.08
N ALA A 458 41.67 -12.82 8.16
CA ALA A 458 40.94 -12.13 7.10
C ALA A 458 40.14 -13.09 6.22
N GLU A 459 40.60 -14.33 6.09
CA GLU A 459 39.92 -15.39 5.35
C GLU A 459 38.56 -15.75 5.95
N VAL A 460 38.41 -15.67 7.28
CA VAL A 460 37.13 -15.88 7.97
C VAL A 460 36.18 -14.73 7.66
N ALA A 461 36.67 -13.49 7.70
CA ALA A 461 35.89 -12.30 7.35
C ALA A 461 35.42 -12.34 5.89
N VAL A 462 36.31 -12.68 4.96
CA VAL A 462 35.98 -12.85 3.53
C VAL A 462 34.98 -13.98 3.33
N SER A 463 35.18 -15.12 3.99
CA SER A 463 34.24 -16.26 3.91
C SER A 463 32.85 -15.87 4.44
N TYR A 464 32.77 -15.13 5.56
CA TYR A 464 31.52 -14.58 6.08
C TYR A 464 30.84 -13.62 5.11
N PHE A 465 31.60 -12.68 4.55
CA PHE A 465 31.05 -11.73 3.58
C PHE A 465 30.46 -12.45 2.37
N LEU A 466 31.21 -13.39 1.78
CA LEU A 466 30.75 -14.17 0.63
C LEU A 466 29.53 -15.04 0.98
N ALA A 467 29.57 -15.79 2.08
CA ALA A 467 28.53 -16.75 2.39
C ALA A 467 27.25 -16.09 2.95
N ALA A 468 27.40 -15.18 3.92
CA ALA A 468 26.27 -14.60 4.65
C ALA A 468 25.76 -13.30 4.03
N VAL A 469 26.65 -12.34 3.74
CA VAL A 469 26.25 -11.02 3.22
C VAL A 469 25.88 -11.11 1.74
N MET A 470 26.73 -11.69 0.90
CA MET A 470 26.47 -11.78 -0.54
C MET A 470 25.47 -12.89 -0.87
N CYS A 471 25.80 -14.16 -0.59
CA CYS A 471 24.95 -15.26 -1.02
C CYS A 471 23.62 -15.30 -0.24
N PHE A 472 23.68 -15.49 1.09
CA PHE A 472 22.45 -15.73 1.84
C PHE A 472 21.51 -14.52 1.84
N ASN A 473 22.05 -13.33 2.14
CA ASN A 473 21.24 -12.13 2.25
C ASN A 473 20.85 -11.50 0.91
N LEU A 474 21.79 -11.25 -0.01
CA LEU A 474 21.47 -10.53 -1.25
C LEU A 474 20.95 -11.41 -2.38
N ILE A 475 21.16 -12.73 -2.32
CA ILE A 475 20.77 -13.66 -3.39
C ILE A 475 19.69 -14.63 -2.90
N TRP A 476 19.98 -15.44 -1.88
CA TRP A 476 19.12 -16.55 -1.46
C TRP A 476 17.80 -16.10 -0.84
N ILE A 477 17.82 -15.23 0.19
CA ILE A 477 16.60 -14.72 0.85
C ILE A 477 15.65 -14.08 -0.19
N PRO A 478 16.08 -13.16 -1.07
CA PRO A 478 15.24 -12.59 -2.12
C PRO A 478 14.61 -13.64 -3.03
N SER A 479 15.38 -14.65 -3.43
CA SER A 479 14.89 -15.74 -4.26
C SER A 479 13.82 -16.58 -3.55
N VAL A 480 14.00 -16.87 -2.26
CA VAL A 480 12.97 -17.57 -1.46
C VAL A 480 11.72 -16.70 -1.33
N VAL A 481 11.85 -15.41 -1.03
CA VAL A 481 10.71 -14.48 -0.92
C VAL A 481 9.99 -14.34 -2.26
N ALA A 482 10.72 -14.21 -3.37
CA ALA A 482 10.16 -14.13 -4.72
C ALA A 482 9.40 -15.41 -5.09
N LEU A 483 9.96 -16.57 -4.75
CA LEU A 483 9.31 -17.87 -4.95
C LEU A 483 8.05 -18.02 -4.11
N GLY A 484 8.09 -17.63 -2.83
CA GLY A 484 6.93 -17.63 -1.94
C GLY A 484 5.82 -16.69 -2.42
N ALA A 485 6.19 -15.48 -2.86
CA ALA A 485 5.27 -14.54 -3.48
C ALA A 485 4.66 -15.13 -4.77
N TYR A 486 5.46 -15.75 -5.63
CA TYR A 486 4.98 -16.39 -6.84
C TYR A 486 3.95 -17.49 -6.56
N PHE A 487 4.23 -18.38 -5.60
CA PHE A 487 3.28 -19.43 -5.22
C PHE A 487 2.00 -18.86 -4.60
N THR A 488 2.12 -17.82 -3.77
CA THR A 488 0.96 -17.12 -3.20
C THR A 488 0.07 -16.52 -4.29
N GLN A 489 0.66 -16.09 -5.40
CA GLN A 489 -0.07 -15.49 -6.52
C GLN A 489 -0.71 -16.50 -7.47
N HIS A 490 -0.05 -17.62 -7.73
CA HIS A 490 -0.51 -18.63 -8.70
C HIS A 490 -1.29 -19.77 -8.05
N GLY A 491 -1.22 -19.85 -6.73
CA GLY A 491 -1.64 -20.97 -5.92
C GLY A 491 -0.75 -22.20 -6.06
N VAL A 492 -0.84 -23.09 -5.07
CA VAL A 492 -0.17 -24.40 -5.13
C VAL A 492 -1.13 -25.38 -5.79
N ARG A 493 -0.73 -25.91 -6.95
CA ARG A 493 -1.49 -26.92 -7.70
C ARG A 493 -0.81 -28.28 -7.59
N VAL A 494 -1.59 -29.29 -7.21
CA VAL A 494 -1.17 -30.69 -7.24
C VAL A 494 -1.98 -31.36 -8.34
N GLY A 495 -1.35 -31.65 -9.48
CA GLY A 495 -2.04 -32.09 -10.69
C GLY A 495 -2.96 -30.99 -11.26
N ARG A 496 -4.25 -31.32 -11.47
CA ARG A 496 -5.25 -30.36 -11.97
C ARG A 496 -6.00 -29.62 -10.86
N CYS A 497 -5.80 -29.99 -9.60
CA CYS A 497 -6.54 -29.44 -8.47
C CYS A 497 -5.70 -28.39 -7.72
N ARG A 498 -6.34 -27.27 -7.34
CA ARG A 498 -5.78 -26.28 -6.41
C ARG A 498 -6.01 -26.76 -4.98
N ILE A 499 -5.01 -26.64 -4.11
CA ILE A 499 -5.15 -26.98 -2.69
C ILE A 499 -6.21 -26.06 -2.06
N LYS A 500 -7.26 -26.65 -1.50
CA LYS A 500 -8.25 -25.98 -0.65
C LYS A 500 -8.22 -26.64 0.73
N PRO A 501 -8.37 -25.90 1.84
CA PRO A 501 -8.65 -24.46 1.97
C PRO A 501 -7.41 -23.55 1.75
N PRO A 502 -7.58 -22.23 1.55
CA PRO A 502 -6.47 -21.28 1.34
C PRO A 502 -5.46 -21.23 2.50
N LEU A 503 -5.89 -21.60 3.71
CA LEU A 503 -4.99 -21.73 4.86
C LEU A 503 -3.96 -22.84 4.65
N LEU A 504 -4.38 -24.00 4.11
CA LEU A 504 -3.48 -25.12 3.82
C LEU A 504 -2.48 -24.74 2.73
N GLU A 505 -2.93 -24.04 1.68
CA GLU A 505 -2.05 -23.49 0.63
C GLU A 505 -0.99 -22.56 1.24
N SER A 506 -1.40 -21.62 2.10
CA SER A 506 -0.48 -20.68 2.76
C SER A 506 0.50 -21.39 3.69
N LEU A 507 0.04 -22.40 4.44
CA LEU A 507 0.89 -23.21 5.32
C LEU A 507 1.95 -23.97 4.52
N VAL A 508 1.56 -24.61 3.41
CA VAL A 508 2.51 -25.33 2.53
C VAL A 508 3.57 -24.37 1.97
N ILE A 509 3.16 -23.19 1.50
CA ILE A 509 4.09 -22.17 1.00
C ILE A 509 5.05 -21.72 2.10
N PHE A 510 4.54 -21.47 3.30
CA PHE A 510 5.35 -21.06 4.45
C PHE A 510 6.35 -22.14 4.87
N LEU A 511 5.91 -23.39 4.99
CA LEU A 511 6.80 -24.52 5.32
C LEU A 511 7.88 -24.71 4.26
N LEU A 512 7.53 -24.58 2.97
CA LEU A 512 8.52 -24.61 1.88
C LEU A 512 9.55 -23.48 2.03
N CYS A 513 9.10 -22.25 2.27
CA CYS A 513 10.00 -21.11 2.48
C CYS A 513 10.89 -21.34 3.71
N LEU A 514 10.34 -21.86 4.80
CA LEU A 514 11.08 -22.16 6.02
C LEU A 514 12.16 -23.22 5.80
N ILE A 515 11.83 -24.30 5.08
CA ILE A 515 12.81 -25.34 4.71
C ILE A 515 13.92 -24.75 3.85
N LEU A 516 13.59 -23.95 2.83
CA LEU A 516 14.60 -23.31 1.97
C LEU A 516 15.48 -22.33 2.75
N LEU A 517 14.91 -21.58 3.69
CA LEU A 517 15.68 -20.71 4.58
C LEU A 517 16.60 -21.52 5.49
N ALA A 518 16.13 -22.62 6.08
CA ALA A 518 16.95 -23.50 6.92
C ALA A 518 18.12 -24.12 6.13
N VAL A 519 17.86 -24.57 4.89
CA VAL A 519 18.91 -25.05 3.97
C VAL A 519 19.93 -23.95 3.70
N GLY A 520 19.47 -22.73 3.40
CA GLY A 520 20.37 -21.59 3.16
C GLY A 520 21.20 -21.22 4.39
N VAL A 521 20.64 -21.28 5.60
CA VAL A 521 21.37 -21.09 6.86
C VAL A 521 22.44 -22.16 7.03
N ALA A 522 22.08 -23.44 6.85
CA ALA A 522 23.03 -24.55 6.97
C ALA A 522 24.19 -24.44 5.95
N ALA A 523 23.88 -24.12 4.69
CA ALA A 523 24.88 -23.90 3.65
C ALA A 523 25.77 -22.69 3.93
N THR A 524 25.21 -21.63 4.50
CA THR A 524 25.97 -20.43 4.94
C THR A 524 26.95 -20.77 6.05
N VAL A 525 26.48 -21.49 7.08
CA VAL A 525 27.35 -21.96 8.18
C VAL A 525 28.45 -22.86 7.63
N ALA A 526 28.13 -23.78 6.71
CA ALA A 526 29.13 -24.62 6.05
C ALA A 526 30.14 -23.80 5.23
N GLY A 527 29.69 -22.77 4.50
CA GLY A 527 30.57 -21.85 3.75
C GLY A 527 31.57 -21.15 4.67
N ILE A 528 31.10 -20.60 5.79
CA ILE A 528 31.97 -19.92 6.77
C ILE A 528 32.95 -20.93 7.39
N ALA A 529 32.44 -22.09 7.82
CA ALA A 529 33.20 -23.14 8.48
C ALA A 529 34.33 -23.75 7.64
N ASN A 530 34.11 -23.91 6.33
CA ASN A 530 35.03 -24.61 5.45
C ASN A 530 35.84 -23.67 4.53
N GLY A 531 35.79 -22.37 4.80
CA GLY A 531 36.59 -21.35 4.14
C GLY A 531 36.12 -20.91 2.74
N ILE A 532 36.93 -20.07 2.12
CA ILE A 532 36.59 -19.32 0.90
C ILE A 532 36.10 -20.22 -0.25
N PRO A 533 36.72 -21.38 -0.57
CA PRO A 533 36.27 -22.21 -1.70
C PRO A 533 34.81 -22.69 -1.55
N VAL A 534 34.41 -23.10 -0.33
CA VAL A 534 33.03 -23.54 -0.07
C VAL A 534 32.06 -22.36 -0.08
N ALA A 535 32.48 -21.18 0.42
CA ALA A 535 31.69 -19.96 0.30
C ALA A 535 31.48 -19.53 -1.16
N ILE A 536 32.48 -19.67 -2.04
CA ILE A 536 32.34 -19.43 -3.49
C ILE A 536 31.37 -20.43 -4.11
N LEU A 537 31.51 -21.73 -3.81
CA LEU A 537 30.57 -22.75 -4.28
C LEU A 537 29.14 -22.42 -3.87
N TRP A 538 28.94 -21.98 -2.62
CA TRP A 538 27.63 -21.56 -2.13
C TRP A 538 27.07 -20.37 -2.93
N ASN A 539 27.89 -19.38 -3.27
CA ASN A 539 27.47 -18.26 -4.14
C ASN A 539 27.03 -18.74 -5.52
N ILE A 540 27.73 -19.70 -6.12
CA ILE A 540 27.35 -20.27 -7.42
C ILE A 540 25.97 -20.95 -7.32
N VAL A 541 25.74 -21.78 -6.30
CA VAL A 541 24.45 -22.42 -6.05
C VAL A 541 23.35 -21.37 -5.84
N GLY A 542 23.62 -20.34 -5.05
CA GLY A 542 22.70 -19.23 -4.82
C GLY A 542 22.34 -18.50 -6.10
N LEU A 543 23.31 -18.16 -6.96
CA LEU A 543 23.10 -17.50 -8.24
C LEU A 543 22.27 -18.37 -9.21
N VAL A 544 22.52 -19.68 -9.26
CA VAL A 544 21.72 -20.60 -10.08
C VAL A 544 20.28 -20.65 -9.59
N PHE A 545 20.08 -20.78 -8.27
CA PHE A 545 18.74 -20.74 -7.67
C PHE A 545 18.03 -19.42 -7.95
N ALA A 546 18.74 -18.29 -7.82
CA ALA A 546 18.21 -16.97 -8.13
C ALA A 546 17.84 -16.82 -9.60
N ALA A 547 18.69 -17.25 -10.52
CA ALA A 547 18.38 -17.22 -11.95
C ALA A 547 17.12 -18.04 -12.26
N VAL A 548 17.01 -19.27 -11.74
CA VAL A 548 15.84 -20.13 -11.98
C VAL A 548 14.57 -19.53 -11.38
N THR A 549 14.63 -19.05 -10.13
CA THR A 549 13.47 -18.46 -9.45
C THR A 549 13.05 -17.16 -10.11
N TRP A 550 13.97 -16.24 -10.36
CA TRP A 550 13.67 -14.94 -10.95
C TRP A 550 13.18 -15.05 -12.40
N MET A 551 13.75 -15.94 -13.23
CA MET A 551 13.23 -16.18 -14.59
C MET A 551 11.78 -16.68 -14.60
N LYS A 552 11.37 -17.46 -13.59
CA LYS A 552 10.00 -17.98 -13.46
C LYS A 552 9.05 -16.98 -12.83
N CYS A 553 9.52 -16.26 -11.80
CA CYS A 553 8.70 -15.32 -11.03
C CYS A 553 8.55 -13.98 -11.74
N TRP A 554 9.53 -13.59 -12.55
CA TRP A 554 9.65 -12.28 -13.19
C TRP A 554 9.51 -12.35 -14.71
N ARG A 555 8.64 -13.21 -15.24
CA ARG A 555 8.33 -13.12 -16.68
C ARG A 555 7.82 -11.70 -16.97
N VAL A 556 8.73 -10.89 -17.53
CA VAL A 556 8.58 -9.50 -17.97
C VAL A 556 7.48 -9.42 -19.02
#